data_AF-A0A438VDH1-F1
#
_entry.id   AF-A0A438VDH1-F1
#
_cell.length_a   1.000
_cell.length_b   1.000
_cell.length_c   1.000
_cell.angle_alpha   90.00
_cell.angle_beta   90.00
_cell.angle_gamma   90.00
#
_symmetry.space_group_name_H-M   'P 1'
#
loop_
_entity.id
_entity.type
_entity.pdbx_description
1 polymer ?
#
loop_
_entity_poly.entity_id
_entity_poly.type
_entity_poly.pdbx_seq_one_letter_code
_entity_poly.pdbx_strand_id
1 'polypeptide(L)' 'IGGISKDILEKEDRLLAYLLEQGVKVEPNLTHGKLLAEAFDHFVEHQLINPTFVTQYPIEISPLARRN' A
#
# COMPACT_ATOMS: atom_id res chain seq x y z
N ILE A 1 -11.13 -7.04 -0.10
CA ILE A 1 -10.82 -5.86 -0.95
C ILE A 1 -9.33 -5.91 -1.28
N GLY A 2 -8.96 -5.67 -2.55
CA GLY A 2 -7.57 -5.68 -3.01
C GLY A 2 -6.99 -7.03 -3.47
N GLY A 3 -7.50 -8.18 -3.02
CA GLY A 3 -7.09 -9.50 -3.55
C GLY A 3 -5.68 -9.97 -3.17
N ILE A 4 -4.95 -9.23 -2.32
CA ILE A 4 -3.59 -9.54 -1.89
C ILE A 4 -3.62 -10.36 -0.58
N SER A 5 -2.77 -11.40 -0.50
CA SER A 5 -2.64 -12.22 0.71
C SER A 5 -1.87 -11.51 1.82
N LYS A 6 -2.26 -11.72 3.09
CA LYS A 6 -1.61 -11.06 4.24
C LYS A 6 -0.10 -11.32 4.34
N ASP A 7 0.36 -12.54 4.07
CA ASP A 7 1.79 -12.87 4.10
C ASP A 7 2.62 -12.09 3.06
N ILE A 8 2.00 -11.63 1.97
CA ILE A 8 2.63 -10.74 0.98
C ILE A 8 2.70 -9.32 1.53
N LEU A 9 1.62 -8.84 2.15
CA LEU A 9 1.55 -7.49 2.71
C LEU A 9 2.50 -7.27 3.90
N GLU A 10 2.83 -8.32 4.67
CA GLU A 10 3.72 -8.20 5.83
C GLU A 10 5.22 -8.22 5.47
N LYS A 11 5.57 -8.60 4.23
CA LYS A 11 6.96 -8.74 3.78
C LYS A 11 7.25 -7.79 2.63
N GLU A 12 8.14 -6.83 2.88
CA GLU A 12 8.55 -5.81 1.90
C GLU A 12 9.00 -6.41 0.56
N ASP A 13 9.90 -7.39 0.58
CA ASP A 13 10.41 -8.04 -0.64
C ASP A 13 9.30 -8.71 -1.46
N ARG A 14 8.34 -9.34 -0.78
CA ARG A 14 7.23 -10.03 -1.45
C ARG A 14 6.23 -9.04 -2.02
N LEU A 15 5.94 -7.97 -1.29
CA LEU A 15 5.06 -6.91 -1.76
C LEU A 15 5.65 -6.22 -2.99
N LEU A 16 6.94 -5.89 -2.97
CA LEU A 16 7.64 -5.30 -4.09
C LEU A 16 7.62 -6.23 -5.32
N ALA A 17 7.94 -7.51 -5.15
CA ALA A 17 7.88 -8.49 -6.23
C ALA A 17 6.46 -8.60 -6.81
N TYR A 18 5.44 -8.67 -5.95
CA TYR A 18 4.04 -8.75 -6.37
C TYR A 18 3.61 -7.50 -7.16
N LEU A 19 3.97 -6.30 -6.70
CA LEU A 19 3.65 -5.05 -7.39
C LEU A 19 4.29 -4.99 -8.78
N LEU A 20 5.55 -5.43 -8.91
CA LEU A 20 6.23 -5.51 -10.19
C LEU A 20 5.60 -6.55 -11.12
N GLU A 21 5.20 -7.72 -10.61
CA GLU A 21 4.49 -8.76 -11.39
C GLU A 21 3.14 -8.27 -11.92
N GLN A 22 2.43 -7.44 -11.14
CA GLN A 22 1.17 -6.83 -11.57
C GLN A 22 1.36 -5.61 -12.48
N GLY A 23 2.61 -5.25 -12.82
CA GLY A 23 2.93 -4.14 -13.72
C GLY A 23 2.84 -2.75 -13.07
N VAL A 24 2.81 -2.66 -11.74
CA VAL A 24 2.84 -1.40 -11.01
C VAL A 24 4.28 -0.87 -11.00
N LYS A 25 4.46 0.39 -11.40
CA LYS A 25 5.78 1.04 -11.45
C LYS A 25 6.17 1.56 -10.07
N VAL A 26 6.77 0.70 -9.26
CA VAL A 26 7.34 1.06 -7.96
C VAL A 26 8.86 1.22 -8.04
N GLU A 27 9.38 2.25 -7.35
CA GLU A 27 10.83 2.41 -7.20
C GLU A 27 11.39 1.36 -6.22
N PRO A 28 12.57 0.78 -6.49
CA PRO A 28 13.11 -0.32 -5.70
C PRO A 28 13.57 0.08 -4.29
N ASN A 29 13.70 1.38 -3.99
CA ASN A 29 14.13 1.91 -2.69
C ASN A 29 12.97 2.54 -1.89
N LEU A 30 11.73 2.21 -2.21
CA LEU A 30 10.59 2.65 -1.41
C LEU A 30 10.55 1.90 -0.09
N THR A 31 10.25 2.62 0.98
CA THR A 31 10.03 2.02 2.29
C THR A 31 8.75 1.20 2.28
N HIS A 32 8.66 0.22 3.20
CA HIS A 32 7.48 -0.63 3.34
C HIS A 32 6.15 0.15 3.40
N GLY A 33 6.09 1.26 4.13
CA GLY A 33 4.87 2.07 4.22
C GLY A 33 4.47 2.71 2.89
N LYS A 34 5.43 3.11 2.06
CA LYS A 34 5.15 3.63 0.72
C LYS A 34 4.67 2.53 -0.23
N LEU A 35 5.26 1.34 -0.15
CA LEU A 35 4.80 0.19 -0.94
C LEU A 35 3.35 -0.20 -0.61
N LEU A 36 2.98 -0.14 0.68
CA LEU A 36 1.60 -0.36 1.11
C LEU A 36 0.63 0.71 0.58
N ALA A 37 1.07 1.96 0.52
CA ALA A 37 0.27 3.06 -0.04
C ALA A 37 0.04 2.84 -1.55
N GLU A 38 1.09 2.55 -2.30
CA GLU A 38 1.00 2.24 -3.75
C GLU A 38 0.08 1.03 -4.01
N ALA A 39 0.19 -0.01 -3.19
CA ALA A 39 -0.71 -1.17 -3.27
C ALA A 39 -2.17 -0.79 -2.97
N PHE A 40 -2.40 0.11 -2.01
CA PHE A 40 -3.75 0.58 -1.70
C PHE A 40 -4.34 1.39 -2.86
N ASP A 41 -3.59 2.36 -3.41
CA ASP A 41 -4.05 3.22 -4.50
C ASP A 41 -4.39 2.40 -5.75
N HIS A 42 -3.50 1.48 -6.13
CA HIS A 42 -3.70 0.66 -7.33
C HIS A 42 -4.80 -0.39 -7.20
N PHE A 43 -4.89 -1.09 -6.07
CA PHE A 43 -5.77 -2.26 -5.94
C PHE A 43 -7.06 -1.99 -5.18
N VAL A 44 -7.13 -0.95 -4.34
CA VAL A 44 -8.25 -0.77 -3.40
C VAL A 44 -8.99 0.54 -3.64
N GLU A 45 -8.31 1.65 -3.90
CA GLU A 45 -8.92 2.99 -3.98
C GLU A 45 -10.10 3.05 -4.96
N HIS A 46 -9.92 2.55 -6.19
CA HIS A 46 -10.96 2.56 -7.22
C HIS A 46 -12.18 1.65 -6.90
N GLN A 47 -12.05 0.73 -5.94
CA GLN A 47 -13.16 -0.15 -5.51
C GLN A 47 -14.03 0.50 -4.42
N LEU A 48 -13.55 1.57 -3.78
CA LEU A 48 -14.26 2.26 -2.69
C LEU A 48 -15.26 3.28 -3.24
N ILE A 49 -16.38 2.79 -3.78
CA ILE A 49 -17.43 3.64 -4.40
C ILE A 49 -18.23 4.43 -3.36
N ASN A 50 -18.46 3.84 -2.19
CA ASN A 50 -19.20 4.48 -1.10
C ASN A 50 -18.27 5.32 -0.22
N PRO A 51 -18.79 6.37 0.45
CA PRO A 51 -17.99 7.19 1.36
C PRO A 51 -17.39 6.31 2.46
N THR A 52 -16.07 6.11 2.39
CA THR A 52 -15.30 5.20 3.24
C THR A 52 -14.13 5.96 3.84
N PHE A 53 -13.98 5.90 5.16
CA PHE A 53 -12.82 6.48 5.84
C PHE A 53 -11.73 5.43 5.94
N VAL A 54 -10.59 5.70 5.30
CA VAL A 54 -9.37 4.90 5.42
C VAL A 54 -8.50 5.51 6.53
N THR A 55 -7.99 4.67 7.41
CA THR A 55 -7.30 5.08 8.63
C THR A 55 -5.96 4.35 8.77
N GLN A 56 -5.11 4.81 9.71
CA GLN A 56 -3.77 4.24 9.96
C GLN A 56 -2.84 4.23 8.74
N TYR A 57 -2.80 5.35 8.02
CA TYR A 57 -1.77 5.56 7.00
C TYR A 57 -0.35 5.48 7.61
N PRO A 58 0.62 4.88 6.91
CA PRO A 58 2.01 4.84 7.36
C PRO A 58 2.61 6.23 7.60
N ILE A 59 3.51 6.33 8.58
CA ILE A 59 4.15 7.59 8.98
C ILE A 59 4.96 8.18 7.83
N GLU A 60 5.58 7.33 7.00
CA GLU A 60 6.43 7.80 5.88
C GLU A 60 5.66 8.65 4.85
N ILE A 61 4.36 8.41 4.69
CA ILE A 61 3.49 9.19 3.79
C ILE A 61 2.70 10.27 4.54
N SER A 62 2.61 10.17 5.87
CA SER A 62 1.87 11.09 6.73
C SER A 62 2.77 11.71 7.82
N PRO A 63 3.86 12.42 7.45
CA PRO A 63 4.86 12.89 8.41
C PRO A 63 4.33 13.95 9.40
N LEU A 64 3.29 14.69 9.00
CA LEU A 64 2.64 15.71 9.82
C LEU A 64 1.47 15.16 10.65
N ALA A 65 1.09 13.90 10.45
CA ALA A 65 0.01 13.29 11.20
C ALA A 65 0.45 13.02 12.65
N ARG A 66 -0.49 13.18 13.58
CA ARG A 66 -0.28 12.76 14.97
C ARG A 66 -0.01 11.26 14.99
N ARG A 67 1.13 10.87 15.57
CA ARG A 67 1.52 9.47 15.73
C ARG A 67 0.52 8.76 16.66
N ASN A 68 0.15 7.54 16.30
CA ASN A 68 -0.68 6.64 17.12
C ASN A 68 0.19 5.68 17.92
#